data_AF-A0A2V3HII6-F1
#
_entry.id   AF-A0A2V3HII6-F1
#
_cell.length_a   1.000
_cell.length_b   1.000
_cell.length_c   1.000
_cell.angle_alpha   90.00
_cell.angle_beta   90.00
_cell.angle_gamma   90.00
#
_symmetry.space_group_name_H-M   'P 1'
#
loop_
_entity.id
_entity.type
_entity.pdbx_description
1 polymer ?
#
loop_
_entity_poly.entity_id
_entity_poly.type
_entity_poly.pdbx_seq_one_letter_code
_entity_poly.pdbx_strand_id
1 'polypeptide(L)'
;MEETNAPVQFTDGGFIDFTPPKGAAVIIWLIGMLLVGYGVVNGFNAVLTGEVAAIAKGAIASVIGSMIVIVCTPTRLQVEYDKIRRSELPRDFQIRSEGSANKSSFWTGTYTDSPTTDDRGWVFDAPGPEYWDVKDKYSADHTGILTEHPSVIGTPQPATISAVGIFGTIIALYAIPATFVVVSVGIVLPWTGEEIDFVKIFMMFGPVTLSLIIAVTSFQTAKRMQATIDTPGWRTRISWPSPSVE
;
A
#
# COMPACT_ATOMS: atom_id res chain seq x y z
N MET A 1 -1.13 37.64 -13.77
CA MET A 1 -2.14 36.77 -13.14
C MET A 1 -1.35 35.90 -12.19
N GLU A 2 -1.34 36.28 -10.92
CA GLU A 2 -0.54 35.64 -9.88
C GLU A 2 -1.32 34.42 -9.44
N GLU A 3 -1.00 33.25 -10.00
CA GLU A 3 -1.51 31.98 -9.48
C GLU A 3 -0.84 31.77 -8.12
N THR A 4 -1.54 32.18 -7.06
CA THR A 4 -1.22 31.75 -5.71
C THR A 4 -1.52 30.24 -5.65
N ASN A 5 -0.53 29.43 -6.02
CA ASN A 5 -0.52 28.01 -5.73
C ASN A 5 -0.62 27.88 -4.21
N ALA A 6 -1.81 27.57 -3.72
CA ALA A 6 -1.99 27.27 -2.31
C ALA A 6 -1.02 26.13 -1.97
N PRO A 7 -0.23 26.24 -0.88
CA PRO A 7 0.73 25.21 -0.54
C PRO A 7 -0.01 23.89 -0.37
N VAL A 8 0.53 22.82 -0.96
CA VAL A 8 -0.01 21.48 -0.82
C VAL A 8 -0.09 21.13 0.66
N GLN A 9 -1.29 20.89 1.17
CA GLN A 9 -1.50 20.52 2.57
C GLN A 9 -1.86 19.05 2.67
N PHE A 10 -1.17 18.32 3.53
CA PHE A 10 -1.60 16.98 3.92
C PHE A 10 -2.89 17.10 4.74
N THR A 11 -3.92 16.39 4.33
CA THR A 11 -5.19 16.35 5.07
C THR A 11 -5.10 15.29 6.17
N ASP A 12 -5.77 15.53 7.30
CA ASP A 12 -5.88 14.55 8.37
C ASP A 12 -6.65 13.31 7.89
N GLY A 13 -6.11 12.12 8.16
CA GLY A 13 -6.70 10.83 7.80
C GLY A 13 -8.09 10.58 8.41
N GLY A 14 -8.42 11.29 9.50
CA GLY A 14 -9.70 11.17 10.20
C GLY A 14 -9.82 9.88 11.03
N PHE A 15 -11.01 9.60 11.57
CA PHE A 15 -11.20 8.46 12.50
C PHE A 15 -11.24 7.09 11.80
N ILE A 16 -11.93 6.98 10.66
CA ILE A 16 -12.09 5.73 9.90
C ILE A 16 -11.65 5.97 8.45
N ASP A 17 -10.69 5.17 7.98
CA ASP A 17 -10.30 5.12 6.57
C ASP A 17 -10.93 3.91 5.87
N PHE A 18 -11.86 4.20 4.97
CA PHE A 18 -12.49 3.23 4.09
C PHE A 18 -12.52 3.76 2.66
N THR A 19 -11.37 3.66 1.98
CA THR A 19 -11.20 4.22 0.64
C THR A 19 -11.37 3.12 -0.43
N PRO A 20 -12.35 3.23 -1.35
CA PRO A 20 -12.50 2.26 -2.42
C PRO A 20 -11.37 2.40 -3.47
N PRO A 21 -10.95 1.30 -4.11
CA PRO A 21 -10.01 1.38 -5.23
C PRO A 21 -10.57 2.18 -6.41
N LYS A 22 -9.70 2.55 -7.34
CA LYS A 22 -10.08 3.18 -8.62
C LYS A 22 -10.05 2.14 -9.74
N GLY A 23 -10.89 2.33 -10.76
CA GLY A 23 -10.90 1.50 -11.98
C GLY A 23 -11.51 0.11 -11.80
N ALA A 24 -11.04 -0.86 -12.59
CA ALA A 24 -11.60 -2.22 -12.64
C ALA A 24 -11.45 -3.01 -11.32
N ALA A 25 -10.48 -2.63 -10.47
CA ALA A 25 -10.28 -3.24 -9.16
C ALA A 25 -11.48 -3.06 -8.20
N VAL A 26 -12.37 -2.09 -8.46
CA VAL A 26 -13.62 -1.90 -7.70
C VAL A 26 -14.50 -3.14 -7.77
N ILE A 27 -14.57 -3.82 -8.92
CA ILE A 27 -15.43 -5.00 -9.09
C ILE A 27 -14.94 -6.15 -8.20
N ILE A 28 -13.63 -6.41 -8.22
CA ILE A 28 -13.00 -7.44 -7.37
C ILE A 28 -13.17 -7.09 -5.89
N TRP A 29 -13.00 -5.82 -5.55
CA TRP A 29 -13.22 -5.32 -4.19
C TRP A 29 -14.67 -5.51 -3.72
N LEU A 30 -15.66 -5.22 -4.56
CA LEU A 30 -17.08 -5.45 -4.27
C LEU A 30 -17.38 -6.93 -4.07
N ILE A 31 -16.80 -7.81 -4.90
CA ILE A 31 -16.93 -9.27 -4.74
C ILE A 31 -16.34 -9.70 -3.38
N GLY A 32 -15.16 -9.16 -3.01
CA GLY A 32 -14.55 -9.38 -1.71
C GLY A 32 -15.47 -8.95 -0.55
N MET A 33 -16.06 -7.75 -0.64
CA MET A 33 -17.00 -7.22 0.35
C MET A 33 -18.25 -8.10 0.49
N LEU A 34 -18.82 -8.56 -0.62
CA LEU A 34 -19.96 -9.48 -0.60
C LEU A 34 -19.59 -10.83 0.03
N LEU A 35 -18.38 -11.34 -0.24
CA LEU A 35 -17.89 -12.58 0.36
C LEU A 35 -17.70 -12.45 1.87
N VAL A 36 -17.18 -11.30 2.35
CA VAL A 36 -17.08 -11.00 3.79
C VAL A 36 -18.47 -10.94 4.42
N GLY A 37 -19.40 -10.21 3.81
CA GLY A 37 -20.79 -10.11 4.29
C GLY A 37 -21.45 -11.48 4.38
N TYR A 38 -21.34 -12.28 3.33
CA TYR A 38 -21.82 -13.67 3.31
C TYR A 38 -21.15 -14.51 4.41
N GLY A 39 -19.84 -14.41 4.58
CA GLY A 39 -19.08 -15.18 5.55
C GLY A 39 -19.45 -14.85 7.00
N VAL A 40 -19.57 -13.56 7.32
CA VAL A 40 -19.91 -13.09 8.67
C VAL A 40 -21.36 -13.43 9.01
N VAL A 41 -22.32 -13.18 8.11
CA VAL A 41 -23.74 -13.46 8.37
C VAL A 41 -23.98 -14.95 8.52
N ASN A 42 -23.47 -15.78 7.61
CA ASN A 42 -23.65 -17.23 7.72
C ASN A 42 -22.86 -17.82 8.88
N GLY A 43 -21.66 -17.31 9.16
CA GLY A 43 -20.87 -17.71 10.32
C GLY A 43 -21.62 -17.42 11.63
N PHE A 44 -22.20 -16.23 11.76
CA PHE A 44 -23.00 -15.85 12.93
C PHE A 44 -24.26 -16.71 13.07
N ASN A 45 -25.03 -16.88 12.00
CA ASN A 45 -26.22 -17.73 12.00
C ASN A 45 -25.89 -19.19 12.36
N ALA A 46 -24.78 -19.71 11.84
CA ALA A 46 -24.34 -21.06 12.12
C ALA A 46 -23.89 -21.27 13.57
N VAL A 47 -23.33 -20.24 14.21
CA VAL A 47 -23.04 -20.26 15.65
C VAL A 47 -24.34 -20.35 16.45
N LEU A 48 -25.40 -19.64 16.04
CA LEU A 48 -26.70 -19.70 16.70
C LEU A 48 -27.41 -21.05 16.52
N THR A 49 -27.26 -21.70 15.36
CA THR A 49 -27.90 -22.99 15.08
C THR A 49 -27.05 -24.20 15.49
N GLY A 50 -25.77 -23.99 15.84
CA GLY A 50 -24.83 -25.06 16.20
C GLY A 50 -24.32 -25.88 15.02
N GLU A 51 -24.53 -25.42 13.78
CA GLU A 51 -24.13 -26.15 12.59
C GLU A 51 -22.65 -25.93 12.25
N VAL A 52 -21.78 -26.83 12.73
CA VAL A 52 -20.31 -26.73 12.59
C VAL A 52 -19.87 -26.60 11.12
N ALA A 53 -20.53 -27.28 10.18
CA ALA A 53 -20.21 -27.21 8.76
C ALA A 53 -20.50 -25.82 8.15
N ALA A 54 -21.55 -25.13 8.62
CA ALA A 54 -21.88 -23.79 8.17
C ALA A 54 -20.95 -22.74 8.81
N ILE A 55 -20.53 -22.93 10.07
CA ILE A 55 -19.50 -22.09 10.72
C ILE A 55 -18.21 -22.11 9.91
N ALA A 56 -17.79 -23.30 9.47
CA ALA A 56 -16.59 -23.48 8.66
C ALA A 56 -16.65 -22.73 7.33
N LYS A 57 -17.74 -22.90 6.58
CA LYS A 57 -17.96 -22.24 5.30
C LYS A 57 -17.97 -20.72 5.47
N GLY A 58 -18.62 -20.22 6.54
CA GLY A 58 -18.63 -18.81 6.90
C GLY A 58 -17.24 -18.26 7.20
N ALA A 59 -16.44 -19.00 7.99
CA ALA A 59 -15.08 -18.62 8.36
C ALA A 59 -14.11 -18.59 7.17
N ILE A 60 -14.17 -19.58 6.28
CA ILE A 60 -13.34 -19.61 5.07
C ILE A 60 -13.71 -18.44 4.15
N ALA A 61 -15.01 -18.20 3.94
CA ALA A 61 -15.49 -17.09 3.12
C ALA A 61 -15.10 -15.73 3.70
N SER A 62 -15.17 -15.54 5.02
CA SER A 62 -14.80 -14.27 5.65
C SER A 62 -13.29 -13.99 5.57
N VAL A 63 -12.44 -15.01 5.73
CA VAL A 63 -10.98 -14.87 5.60
C VAL A 63 -10.57 -14.54 4.17
N ILE A 64 -11.06 -15.30 3.18
CA ILE A 64 -10.74 -15.06 1.76
C ILE A 64 -11.25 -13.68 1.32
N GLY A 65 -12.47 -13.32 1.74
CA GLY A 65 -13.09 -12.06 1.36
C GLY A 65 -12.30 -10.88 1.93
N SER A 66 -11.89 -10.99 3.19
CA SER A 66 -11.09 -9.97 3.87
C SER A 66 -9.72 -9.80 3.21
N MET A 67 -9.08 -10.90 2.80
CA MET A 67 -7.81 -10.86 2.06
C MET A 67 -7.95 -10.14 0.72
N ILE A 68 -8.99 -10.44 -0.06
CA ILE A 68 -9.28 -9.76 -1.34
C ILE A 68 -9.47 -8.26 -1.10
N VAL A 69 -10.25 -7.90 -0.08
CA VAL A 69 -10.52 -6.50 0.24
C VAL A 69 -9.22 -5.78 0.62
N ILE A 70 -8.40 -6.33 1.52
CA ILE A 70 -7.13 -5.71 1.94
C ILE A 70 -6.19 -5.46 0.76
N VAL A 71 -6.04 -6.43 -0.14
CA VAL A 71 -5.15 -6.31 -1.31
C VAL A 71 -5.64 -5.25 -2.29
N CYS A 72 -6.96 -5.07 -2.40
CA CYS A 72 -7.56 -4.10 -3.31
C CYS A 72 -7.79 -2.72 -2.70
N THR A 73 -7.79 -2.55 -1.38
CA THR A 73 -8.02 -1.24 -0.73
C THR A 73 -6.74 -0.40 -0.71
N PRO A 74 -6.67 0.72 -1.45
CA PRO A 74 -5.62 1.71 -1.23
C PRO A 74 -5.89 2.43 0.11
N THR A 75 -4.84 2.90 0.76
CA THR A 75 -5.00 3.77 1.94
C THR A 75 -5.37 5.19 1.51
N ARG A 76 -6.09 5.93 2.34
CA ARG A 76 -6.40 7.34 2.08
C ARG A 76 -5.14 8.16 1.85
N LEU A 77 -4.09 7.88 2.62
CA LEU A 77 -2.79 8.54 2.45
C LEU A 77 -2.17 8.25 1.08
N GLN A 78 -2.26 7.02 0.58
CA GLN A 78 -1.82 6.69 -0.78
C GLN A 78 -2.62 7.49 -1.82
N VAL A 79 -3.94 7.61 -1.64
CA VAL A 79 -4.78 8.37 -2.57
C VAL A 79 -4.50 9.87 -2.51
N GLU A 80 -4.22 10.43 -1.34
CA GLU A 80 -3.82 11.84 -1.19
C GLU A 80 -2.44 12.09 -1.79
N TYR A 81 -1.47 11.20 -1.54
CA TYR A 81 -0.16 11.27 -2.16
C TYR A 81 -0.25 11.19 -3.70
N ASP A 82 -1.07 10.28 -4.23
CA ASP A 82 -1.33 10.18 -5.67
C ASP A 82 -1.98 11.44 -6.25
N LYS A 83 -2.82 12.14 -5.49
CA LYS A 83 -3.40 13.42 -5.92
C LYS A 83 -2.33 14.50 -6.00
N ILE A 84 -1.51 14.62 -4.96
CA ILE A 84 -0.41 15.58 -4.90
C ILE A 84 0.57 15.32 -6.05
N ARG A 85 0.92 14.06 -6.30
CA ARG A 85 1.80 13.67 -7.40
C ARG A 85 1.25 13.98 -8.78
N ARG A 86 -0.07 14.01 -8.93
CA ARG A 86 -0.73 14.40 -10.20
C ARG A 86 -0.82 15.91 -10.35
N SER A 87 -0.92 16.67 -9.26
CA SER A 87 -0.92 18.14 -9.31
C SER A 87 0.47 18.71 -9.48
N GLU A 88 1.46 18.12 -8.81
CA GLU A 88 2.87 18.51 -8.88
C GLU A 88 3.63 17.41 -9.63
N LEU A 89 3.65 17.54 -10.97
CA LEU A 89 4.43 16.64 -11.81
C LEU A 89 5.91 16.80 -11.45
N PRO A 90 6.63 15.72 -11.10
CA PRO A 90 8.04 15.80 -10.73
C PRO A 90 8.86 16.53 -11.80
N ARG A 91 9.88 17.29 -11.40
CA ARG A 91 10.78 17.97 -12.35
C ARG A 91 11.33 17.03 -13.41
N ASP A 92 11.74 15.83 -13.02
CA ASP A 92 12.26 14.82 -13.95
C ASP A 92 11.20 14.36 -14.96
N PHE A 93 9.93 14.30 -14.54
CA PHE A 93 8.80 14.07 -15.44
C PHE A 93 8.63 15.25 -16.40
N GLN A 94 8.67 16.49 -15.91
CA GLN A 94 8.55 17.68 -16.75
C GLN A 94 9.67 17.75 -17.80
N ILE A 95 10.94 17.63 -17.39
CA ILE A 95 12.11 17.60 -18.29
C ILE A 95 12.00 16.47 -19.32
N ARG A 96 11.57 15.27 -18.89
CA ARG A 96 11.37 14.14 -19.82
C ARG A 96 10.17 14.33 -20.72
N SER A 97 9.10 14.97 -20.27
CA SER A 97 7.90 15.25 -21.07
C SER A 97 8.15 16.35 -22.11
N GLU A 98 8.92 17.38 -21.75
CA GLU A 98 9.33 18.47 -22.64
C GLU A 98 10.37 18.00 -23.67
N GLY A 99 11.31 17.15 -23.24
CA GLY A 99 12.27 16.50 -24.13
C GLY A 99 11.67 15.39 -25.00
N SER A 100 10.61 14.74 -24.54
CA SER A 100 9.84 13.72 -25.26
C SER A 100 8.62 14.34 -25.93
N ALA A 101 8.87 15.15 -26.96
CA ALA A 101 7.85 15.27 -27.99
C ALA A 101 7.62 13.86 -28.55
N ASN A 102 6.39 13.33 -28.44
CA ASN A 102 5.98 12.06 -29.03
C ASN A 102 6.21 12.08 -30.55
N LYS A 103 7.44 11.82 -30.99
CA LYS A 103 7.84 11.73 -32.38
C LYS A 103 7.59 10.30 -32.83
N SER A 104 6.34 9.99 -33.15
CA SER A 104 6.02 8.78 -33.91
C SER A 104 6.26 9.07 -35.39
N SER A 105 7.39 8.63 -35.93
CA SER A 105 7.60 8.62 -37.38
C SER A 105 7.31 7.22 -37.90
N PHE A 106 6.17 7.08 -38.58
CA PHE A 106 5.77 5.83 -39.26
C PHE A 106 6.88 5.30 -40.19
N TRP A 107 7.63 6.21 -40.83
CA TRP A 107 8.68 5.87 -41.80
C TRP A 107 10.05 5.58 -41.17
N THR A 108 10.33 6.12 -39.98
CA THR A 108 11.63 5.95 -39.31
C THR A 108 11.61 4.84 -38.26
N GLY A 109 10.42 4.28 -37.95
CA GLY A 109 10.24 3.21 -36.96
C GLY A 109 10.61 3.61 -35.53
N THR A 110 10.86 4.90 -35.29
CA THR A 110 11.27 5.42 -34.00
C THR A 110 10.03 5.83 -33.22
N TYR A 111 9.82 5.19 -32.07
CA TYR A 111 8.79 5.53 -31.10
C TYR A 111 9.51 5.96 -29.81
N THR A 112 9.53 7.25 -29.53
CA THR A 112 9.90 7.76 -28.21
C THR A 112 8.63 7.93 -27.40
N ASP A 113 8.47 7.09 -26.37
CA ASP A 113 7.34 7.14 -25.46
C ASP A 113 7.64 8.14 -24.33
N SER A 114 6.76 9.12 -24.13
CA SER A 114 6.81 9.97 -22.94
C SER A 114 6.47 9.10 -21.72
N PRO A 115 7.27 9.10 -20.65
CA PRO A 115 6.95 8.31 -19.45
C PRO A 115 5.59 8.74 -18.92
N THR A 116 4.65 7.81 -18.75
CA THR A 116 3.28 8.10 -18.29
C THR A 116 3.18 8.24 -16.77
N THR A 117 4.17 7.71 -16.05
CA THR A 117 4.21 7.70 -14.58
C THR A 117 5.67 7.72 -14.15
N ASP A 118 6.09 8.73 -13.38
CA ASP A 118 7.36 8.69 -12.66
C ASP A 118 7.07 8.48 -11.17
N ASP A 119 7.45 7.31 -10.65
CA ASP A 119 7.22 6.89 -9.27
C ASP A 119 8.34 7.29 -8.29
N ARG A 120 9.44 7.90 -8.75
CA ARG A 120 10.64 8.14 -7.92
C ARG A 120 11.17 9.58 -7.91
N GLY A 121 10.67 10.45 -8.79
CA GLY A 121 11.05 11.86 -8.80
C GLY A 121 10.62 12.63 -7.54
N TRP A 122 11.42 13.63 -7.16
CA TRP A 122 11.07 14.59 -6.11
C TRP A 122 9.80 15.34 -6.56
N VAL A 123 8.81 15.43 -5.66
CA VAL A 123 7.48 16.00 -5.96
C VAL A 123 7.55 17.52 -6.06
N PHE A 124 8.34 18.15 -5.18
CA PHE A 124 8.62 19.58 -5.21
C PHE A 124 9.78 19.96 -6.15
N ASP A 125 9.73 21.19 -6.64
CA ASP A 125 10.83 21.74 -7.43
C ASP A 125 12.09 21.96 -6.58
N ALA A 126 13.24 21.49 -7.06
CA ALA A 126 14.50 21.78 -6.41
C ALA A 126 14.78 23.30 -6.43
N PRO A 127 15.35 23.87 -5.35
CA PRO A 127 15.60 25.30 -5.26
C PRO A 127 16.49 25.78 -6.42
N GLY A 128 16.07 26.85 -7.07
CA GLY A 128 16.85 27.49 -8.13
C GLY A 128 18.16 28.12 -7.61
N PRO A 129 19.09 28.49 -8.51
CA PRO A 129 20.36 29.11 -8.14
C PRO A 129 20.23 30.42 -7.34
N GLU A 130 19.06 31.07 -7.45
CA GLU A 130 18.70 32.29 -6.75
C GLU A 130 18.65 32.12 -5.23
N TYR A 131 18.39 30.88 -4.76
CA TYR A 131 18.33 30.51 -3.35
C TYR A 131 19.67 29.99 -2.81
N TRP A 132 20.71 29.94 -3.65
CA TRP A 132 22.01 29.42 -3.24
C TRP A 132 22.86 30.55 -2.67
N ASP A 133 23.29 30.42 -1.42
CA ASP A 133 24.28 31.33 -0.85
C ASP A 133 25.67 31.01 -1.45
N VAL A 134 26.08 31.85 -2.41
CA VAL A 134 27.37 31.74 -3.09
C VAL A 134 28.54 32.11 -2.16
N LYS A 135 28.28 32.95 -1.14
CA LYS A 135 29.32 33.43 -0.22
C LYS A 135 29.58 32.45 0.92
N ASP A 136 28.54 31.90 1.51
CA ASP A 136 28.64 30.91 2.58
C ASP A 136 27.71 29.72 2.32
N LYS A 137 28.27 28.67 1.72
CA LYS A 137 27.51 27.47 1.33
C LYS A 137 26.88 26.72 2.51
N TYR A 138 27.34 26.97 3.74
CA TYR A 138 26.87 26.30 4.95
C TYR A 138 26.07 27.24 5.86
N SER A 139 25.80 28.48 5.43
CA SER A 139 24.98 29.40 6.19
C SER A 139 23.55 28.87 6.32
N ALA A 140 22.89 29.25 7.41
CA ALA A 140 21.47 28.98 7.55
C ALA A 140 20.70 29.78 6.50
N ASP A 141 19.83 29.11 5.76
CA ASP A 141 19.01 29.72 4.72
C ASP A 141 18.19 30.89 5.29
N HIS A 142 18.36 32.08 4.71
CA HIS A 142 17.69 33.31 5.14
C HIS A 142 16.24 33.38 4.64
N THR A 143 15.83 32.51 3.73
CA THR A 143 14.49 32.52 3.12
C THR A 143 13.40 31.89 3.99
N GLY A 144 13.78 31.38 5.18
CA GLY A 144 12.84 30.86 6.17
C GLY A 144 12.66 29.36 6.08
N ILE A 145 11.54 28.85 6.63
CA ILE A 145 11.22 27.43 6.62
C ILE A 145 10.85 27.01 5.21
N LEU A 146 11.39 25.88 4.74
CA LEU A 146 11.05 25.32 3.44
C LEU A 146 9.54 25.13 3.32
N THR A 147 8.98 25.48 2.18
CA THR A 147 7.55 25.25 1.91
C THR A 147 7.18 23.78 2.05
N GLU A 148 8.12 22.86 1.79
CA GLU A 148 7.95 21.40 1.96
C GLU A 148 8.15 20.90 3.40
N HIS A 149 8.50 21.76 4.35
CA HIS A 149 8.78 21.33 5.72
C HIS A 149 7.48 20.88 6.42
N PRO A 150 7.49 19.78 7.21
CA PRO A 150 6.29 19.28 7.90
C PRO A 150 5.56 20.30 8.78
N SER A 151 6.23 21.37 9.22
CA SER A 151 5.61 22.50 9.95
C SER A 151 4.72 23.40 9.09
N VAL A 152 4.89 23.39 7.76
CA VAL A 152 4.15 24.23 6.81
C VAL A 152 3.07 23.42 6.10
N ILE A 153 3.43 22.23 5.57
CA ILE A 153 2.53 21.32 4.85
C ILE A 153 1.69 20.42 5.77
N GLY A 154 2.05 20.36 7.06
CA GLY A 154 1.52 19.40 8.02
C GLY A 154 2.19 18.03 7.92
N THR A 155 2.05 17.22 8.98
CA THR A 155 2.43 15.81 8.96
C THR A 155 1.20 14.97 8.56
N PRO A 156 1.33 14.04 7.60
CA PRO A 156 0.24 13.12 7.32
C PRO A 156 -0.03 12.26 8.56
N GLN A 157 -1.20 12.45 9.17
CA GLN A 157 -1.65 11.63 10.27
C GLN A 157 -2.46 10.45 9.73
N PRO A 158 -2.04 9.20 10.01
CA PRO A 158 -2.81 8.04 9.59
C PRO A 158 -4.15 8.00 10.32
N ALA A 159 -5.16 7.40 9.71
CA ALA A 159 -6.44 7.21 10.36
C ALA A 159 -6.31 6.31 11.61
N THR A 160 -7.11 6.61 12.64
CA THR A 160 -7.10 5.84 13.89
C THR A 160 -7.50 4.38 13.66
N ILE A 161 -8.47 4.15 12.76
CA ILE A 161 -8.90 2.81 12.34
C ILE A 161 -8.85 2.76 10.81
N SER A 162 -8.00 1.91 10.26
CA SER A 162 -7.92 1.67 8.82
C SER A 162 -8.77 0.47 8.40
N ALA A 163 -9.24 0.46 7.15
CA ALA A 163 -9.89 -0.71 6.55
C ALA A 163 -9.01 -1.97 6.69
N VAL A 164 -7.69 -1.82 6.49
CA VAL A 164 -6.73 -2.90 6.69
C VAL A 164 -6.76 -3.42 8.15
N GLY A 165 -6.90 -2.55 9.14
CA GLY A 165 -7.09 -2.93 10.54
C GLY A 165 -8.41 -3.67 10.78
N ILE A 166 -9.52 -3.18 10.23
CA ILE A 166 -10.84 -3.83 10.39
C ILE A 166 -10.83 -5.23 9.76
N PHE A 167 -10.44 -5.36 8.49
CA PHE A 167 -10.39 -6.67 7.82
C PHE A 167 -9.29 -7.56 8.39
N GLY A 168 -8.18 -6.99 8.85
CA GLY A 168 -7.12 -7.73 9.54
C GLY A 168 -7.59 -8.36 10.85
N THR A 169 -8.40 -7.64 11.64
CA THR A 169 -9.01 -8.19 12.86
C THR A 169 -10.03 -9.28 12.55
N ILE A 170 -10.84 -9.14 11.50
CA ILE A 170 -11.75 -10.20 11.04
C ILE A 170 -10.95 -11.45 10.66
N ILE A 171 -9.86 -11.31 9.91
CA ILE A 171 -8.97 -12.43 9.57
C ILE A 171 -8.43 -13.09 10.84
N ALA A 172 -7.91 -12.32 11.79
CA ALA A 172 -7.36 -12.86 13.02
C ALA A 172 -8.39 -13.68 13.82
N LEU A 173 -9.64 -13.20 13.90
CA LEU A 173 -10.73 -13.87 14.60
C LEU A 173 -11.19 -15.14 13.87
N TYR A 174 -11.35 -15.10 12.55
CA TYR A 174 -11.88 -16.23 11.76
C TYR A 174 -10.80 -17.21 11.29
N ALA A 175 -9.51 -16.88 11.38
CA ALA A 175 -8.42 -17.77 11.01
C ALA A 175 -8.37 -19.03 11.90
N ILE A 176 -8.63 -18.90 13.20
CA ILE A 176 -8.63 -20.03 14.14
C ILE A 176 -9.69 -21.08 13.76
N PRO A 177 -10.99 -20.74 13.65
CA PRO A 177 -12.00 -21.72 13.24
C PRO A 177 -11.80 -22.22 11.80
N ALA A 178 -11.31 -21.38 10.88
CA ALA A 178 -11.03 -21.80 9.51
C ALA A 178 -9.93 -22.89 9.46
N THR A 179 -8.81 -22.67 10.16
CA THR A 179 -7.70 -23.64 10.20
C THR A 179 -8.10 -24.94 10.87
N PHE A 180 -8.86 -24.89 11.97
CA PHE A 180 -9.37 -26.08 12.65
C PHE A 180 -10.21 -26.97 11.71
N VAL A 181 -11.08 -26.37 10.90
CA VAL A 181 -11.93 -27.16 10.00
C VAL A 181 -11.13 -27.76 8.85
N VAL A 182 -10.22 -26.98 8.23
CA VAL A 182 -9.41 -27.50 7.12
C VAL A 182 -8.56 -28.71 7.57
N VAL A 183 -7.95 -28.64 8.75
CA VAL A 183 -7.14 -29.74 9.29
C VAL A 183 -8.01 -30.94 9.70
N SER A 184 -9.16 -30.72 10.35
CA SER A 184 -10.05 -31.82 10.75
C SER A 184 -10.61 -32.60 9.56
N VAL A 185 -10.98 -31.92 8.47
CA VAL A 185 -11.37 -32.58 7.22
C VAL A 185 -10.21 -33.40 6.66
N GLY A 186 -9.00 -32.84 6.64
CA GLY A 186 -7.79 -33.54 6.19
C GLY A 186 -7.49 -34.82 7.00
N ILE A 187 -7.81 -34.86 8.30
CA ILE A 187 -7.61 -36.05 9.14
C ILE A 187 -8.64 -37.15 8.81
N VAL A 188 -9.91 -36.78 8.60
CA VAL A 188 -11.03 -37.73 8.45
C VAL A 188 -11.04 -38.41 7.07
N LEU A 189 -10.50 -37.77 6.04
CA LEU A 189 -10.47 -38.35 4.69
C LEU A 189 -9.71 -39.70 4.68
N PRO A 190 -10.29 -40.80 4.17
CA PRO A 190 -9.63 -42.10 4.15
C PRO A 190 -8.42 -42.08 3.21
N TRP A 191 -7.35 -42.79 3.58
CA TRP A 191 -6.22 -43.00 2.68
C TRP A 191 -6.63 -43.95 1.55
N THR A 192 -6.70 -43.47 0.32
CA THR A 192 -7.10 -44.26 -0.86
C THR A 192 -5.99 -45.18 -1.39
N GLY A 193 -4.76 -45.05 -0.89
CA GLY A 193 -3.69 -46.05 -1.05
C GLY A 193 -3.07 -46.18 -2.44
N GLU A 194 -3.64 -45.60 -3.49
CA GLU A 194 -3.13 -45.76 -4.86
C GLU A 194 -2.21 -44.63 -5.35
N GLU A 195 -2.25 -43.44 -4.76
CA GLU A 195 -1.32 -42.35 -5.09
C GLU A 195 -1.05 -41.50 -3.84
N ILE A 196 0.02 -40.69 -3.86
CA ILE A 196 0.22 -39.64 -2.87
C ILE A 196 -0.99 -38.72 -2.95
N ASP A 197 -1.88 -38.79 -1.95
CA ASP A 197 -3.06 -37.93 -1.85
C ASP A 197 -2.63 -36.51 -1.49
N PHE A 198 -2.15 -35.79 -2.51
CA PHE A 198 -1.67 -34.41 -2.40
C PHE A 198 -2.70 -33.48 -1.77
N VAL A 199 -4.00 -33.74 -1.99
CA VAL A 199 -5.09 -32.93 -1.43
C VAL A 199 -5.13 -33.11 0.08
N LYS A 200 -5.05 -34.34 0.58
CA LYS A 200 -5.03 -34.64 2.02
C LYS A 200 -3.79 -34.05 2.70
N ILE A 201 -2.62 -34.22 2.10
CA ILE A 201 -1.36 -33.65 2.63
C ILE A 201 -1.45 -32.13 2.68
N PHE A 202 -1.99 -31.50 1.64
CA PHE A 202 -2.19 -30.05 1.59
C PHE A 202 -3.20 -29.57 2.63
N MET A 203 -4.31 -30.26 2.87
CA MET A 203 -5.27 -29.88 3.91
C MET A 203 -4.69 -30.01 5.33
N MET A 204 -3.86 -31.02 5.57
CA MET A 204 -3.26 -31.25 6.89
C MET A 204 -2.10 -30.28 7.20
N PHE A 205 -1.18 -30.10 6.25
CA PHE A 205 0.04 -29.30 6.47
C PHE A 205 0.01 -27.91 5.82
N GLY A 206 -0.83 -27.69 4.82
CA GLY A 206 -0.93 -26.42 4.08
C GLY A 206 -1.24 -25.21 4.96
N PRO A 207 -2.21 -25.26 5.90
CA PRO A 207 -2.45 -24.14 6.81
C PRO A 207 -1.23 -23.80 7.69
N VAL A 208 -0.47 -24.82 8.12
CA VAL A 208 0.74 -24.65 8.93
C VAL A 208 1.86 -24.01 8.11
N THR A 209 2.09 -24.48 6.89
CA THR A 209 3.12 -23.89 6.02
C THR A 209 2.76 -22.47 5.58
N LEU A 210 1.49 -22.21 5.26
CA LEU A 210 1.01 -20.87 4.89
C LEU A 210 1.16 -19.88 6.05
N SER A 211 0.76 -20.27 7.26
CA SER A 211 0.91 -19.42 8.45
C SER A 211 2.37 -19.08 8.76
N LEU A 212 3.30 -20.04 8.56
CA LEU A 212 4.73 -19.79 8.70
C LEU A 212 5.24 -18.76 7.68
N ILE A 213 4.83 -18.89 6.41
CA ILE A 213 5.21 -17.93 5.34
C ILE A 213 4.70 -16.52 5.68
N ILE A 214 3.45 -16.40 6.13
CA ILE A 214 2.87 -15.12 6.54
C ILE A 214 3.58 -14.54 7.76
N ALA A 215 3.97 -15.38 8.73
CA ALA A 215 4.72 -14.93 9.91
C ALA A 215 6.11 -14.39 9.52
N VAL A 216 6.83 -15.06 8.62
CA VAL A 216 8.15 -14.60 8.17
C VAL A 216 8.04 -13.29 7.38
N THR A 217 7.10 -13.19 6.45
CA THR A 217 6.91 -11.99 5.64
C THR A 217 6.45 -10.80 6.49
N SER A 218 5.53 -11.00 7.44
CA SER A 218 5.10 -9.95 8.36
C SER A 218 6.24 -9.47 9.27
N PHE A 219 7.09 -10.37 9.76
CA PHE A 219 8.28 -10.02 10.55
C PHE A 219 9.30 -9.19 9.75
N GLN A 220 9.55 -9.56 8.49
CA GLN A 220 10.45 -8.77 7.62
C GLN A 220 9.89 -7.38 7.35
N THR A 221 8.59 -7.28 7.08
CA THR A 221 7.91 -5.99 6.84
C THR A 221 7.94 -5.11 8.09
N ALA A 222 7.68 -5.67 9.26
CA ALA A 222 7.74 -4.95 10.54
C ALA A 222 9.14 -4.36 10.79
N LYS A 223 10.21 -5.13 10.53
CA LYS A 223 11.59 -4.63 10.64
C LYS A 223 11.87 -3.46 9.71
N ARG A 224 11.39 -3.53 8.46
CA ARG A 224 11.57 -2.45 7.48
C ARG A 224 10.85 -1.18 7.94
N MET A 225 9.61 -1.31 8.41
CA MET A 225 8.83 -0.17 8.92
C MET A 225 9.52 0.49 10.12
N GLN A 226 10.02 -0.31 11.06
CA GLN A 226 10.71 0.24 12.23
C GLN A 226 12.01 0.96 11.86
N ALA A 227 12.80 0.40 10.94
CA ALA A 227 14.00 1.06 10.43
C ALA A 227 13.69 2.41 9.75
N THR A 228 12.53 2.55 9.09
CA THR A 228 12.10 3.82 8.50
C THR A 228 11.61 4.84 9.54
N ILE A 229 11.02 4.39 10.65
CA ILE A 229 10.62 5.28 11.75
C ILE A 229 11.86 5.79 12.50
N ASP A 230 12.85 4.91 12.67
CA ASP A 230 14.08 5.20 13.42
C ASP A 230 15.11 6.03 12.62
N THR A 231 14.90 6.25 11.31
CA THR A 231 15.76 7.16 10.54
C THR A 231 15.55 8.61 11.00
N PRO A 232 16.58 9.29 11.54
CA PRO A 232 16.43 10.68 11.98
C PRO A 232 16.11 11.57 10.77
N GLY A 233 14.93 12.19 10.79
CA GLY A 233 14.56 13.26 9.87
C GLY A 233 15.50 14.45 10.11
N TRP A 234 16.50 14.60 9.26
CA TRP A 234 17.46 15.69 9.34
C TRP A 234 16.71 17.01 9.13
N ARG A 235 16.89 17.93 10.09
CA ARG A 235 16.18 19.21 10.15
C ARG A 235 16.76 20.27 9.18
N THR A 236 17.86 19.96 8.49
CA THR A 236 18.62 20.92 7.66
C THR A 236 19.24 20.26 6.42
N ARG A 237 19.13 20.94 5.26
CA ARG A 237 19.70 20.56 3.95
C ARG A 237 21.16 20.09 4.09
N ILE A 238 21.45 18.83 3.76
CA ILE A 238 22.82 18.33 3.57
C ILE A 238 23.09 18.32 2.07
N SER A 239 23.92 19.25 1.58
CA SER A 239 24.47 19.19 0.23
C SER A 239 25.57 18.14 0.17
N TRP A 240 25.43 17.12 -0.67
CA TRP A 240 26.47 16.11 -0.90
C TRP A 240 27.62 16.70 -1.77
N PRO A 241 28.89 16.37 -1.49
CA PRO A 241 29.99 16.70 -2.37
C PRO A 241 30.01 15.73 -3.55
N SER A 242 30.05 16.23 -4.79
CA SER A 242 30.61 15.44 -5.88
C SER A 242 32.13 15.42 -5.73
N PRO A 243 32.81 14.27 -5.85
CA PRO A 243 34.27 14.24 -5.83
C PRO A 243 34.79 15.03 -7.03
N SER A 244 35.57 16.08 -6.75
CA SER A 244 36.35 16.77 -7.77
C SER A 244 37.37 15.79 -8.34
N VAL A 245 37.25 15.51 -9.63
CA VAL A 245 38.33 14.93 -10.43
C VAL A 245 39.40 16.01 -10.55
N GLU A 246 40.51 15.83 -9.83
CA GLU A 246 41.82 16.39 -10.19
C GLU A 246 42.62 15.34 -10.96
#